data_AF-A0A5N7W8X2-F1
#
_entry.id   AF-A0A5N7W8X2-F1
#
_cell.length_a   1.000
_cell.length_b   1.000
_cell.length_c   1.000
_cell.angle_alpha   90.00
_cell.angle_beta   90.00
_cell.angle_gamma   90.00
#
_symmetry.space_group_name_H-M   'P 1'
#
loop_
_entity.id
_entity.type
_entity.pdbx_description
1 polymer ?
#
loop_
_entity_poly.entity_id
_entity_poly.type
_entity_poly.pdbx_seq_one_letter_code
_entity_poly.pdbx_strand_id
1 'polypeptide(L)'
;MGTPSSLKLIAWSEDQRMQMHDAYRKFVAMCTEQDYEALMRLREQVAPGQVCSIVTLISSCYQKPELLDGMPSSLVQLLKERNLPPPSADASSF
;
A
#
# COMPACT_ATOMS: atom_id res chain seq x y z
N MET A 1 -7.62 -27.18 0.06
CA MET A 1 -6.44 -26.38 0.46
C MET A 1 -6.25 -25.33 -0.62
N GLY A 2 -6.66 -24.09 -0.35
CA GLY A 2 -6.50 -23.00 -1.32
C GLY A 2 -5.04 -22.64 -1.42
N THR A 3 -4.46 -22.72 -2.61
CA THR A 3 -3.15 -22.13 -2.91
C THR A 3 -3.17 -20.68 -2.46
N PRO A 4 -2.18 -20.18 -1.70
CA PRO A 4 -2.10 -18.76 -1.41
C PRO A 4 -1.93 -18.07 -2.76
N SER A 5 -2.96 -17.34 -3.20
CA SER A 5 -2.90 -16.50 -4.38
C SER A 5 -1.64 -15.67 -4.24
N SER A 6 -0.62 -15.98 -5.05
CA SER A 6 0.60 -15.18 -5.09
C SER A 6 0.18 -13.82 -5.59
N LEU A 7 -0.04 -12.89 -4.66
CA LEU A 7 -0.35 -11.51 -4.97
C LEU A 7 0.75 -11.05 -5.92
N LYS A 8 0.38 -10.77 -7.17
CA LYS A 8 1.31 -10.21 -8.15
C LYS A 8 1.63 -8.81 -7.68
N LEU A 9 2.59 -8.66 -6.77
CA LEU A 9 2.96 -7.36 -6.23
C LEU A 9 3.24 -6.40 -7.39
N ILE A 10 2.72 -5.17 -7.28
CA ILE A 10 3.05 -4.10 -8.21
C ILE A 10 4.59 -4.07 -8.33
N ALA A 11 5.11 -4.07 -9.55
CA ALA A 11 6.54 -4.01 -9.76
C ALA A 11 7.02 -2.55 -9.63
N TRP A 12 7.25 -2.10 -8.39
CA TRP A 12 7.79 -0.78 -8.12
C TRP A 12 9.27 -0.72 -8.51
N SER A 13 9.68 0.30 -9.27
CA SER A 13 11.08 0.65 -9.48
C SER A 13 11.74 1.11 -8.18
N GLU A 14 13.07 1.18 -8.14
CA GLU A 14 13.81 1.65 -6.95
C GLU A 14 13.40 3.07 -6.55
N ASP A 15 13.36 4.00 -7.50
CA ASP A 15 12.85 5.37 -7.29
C ASP A 15 11.43 5.39 -6.73
N GLN A 16 10.53 4.55 -7.25
CA GLN A 16 9.15 4.50 -6.78
C GLN A 16 9.07 3.95 -5.35
N ARG A 17 9.88 2.93 -5.03
CA ARG A 17 9.98 2.42 -3.65
C ARG A 17 10.50 3.50 -2.72
N MET A 18 11.52 4.25 -3.14
CA MET A 18 12.06 5.36 -2.36
C MET A 18 11.01 6.45 -2.12
N GLN A 19 10.30 6.89 -3.16
CA GLN A 19 9.23 7.89 -3.03
C GLN A 19 8.06 7.40 -2.16
N MET A 20 7.72 6.11 -2.24
CA MET A 20 6.72 5.51 -1.36
C MET A 20 7.18 5.51 0.09
N HIS A 21 8.43 5.11 0.35
CA HIS A 21 8.99 5.15 1.70
C HIS A 21 9.05 6.57 2.26
N ASP A 22 9.34 7.56 1.43
CA ASP A 22 9.26 8.98 1.81
C ASP A 22 7.83 9.41 2.16
N ALA A 23 6.84 9.04 1.32
CA ALA A 23 5.42 9.29 1.58
C ALA A 23 4.98 8.66 2.90
N TYR A 24 5.36 7.41 3.13
CA TYR A 24 5.05 6.67 4.35
C TYR A 24 5.72 7.30 5.58
N ARG A 25 6.98 7.70 5.48
CA ARG A 25 7.68 8.40 6.57
C ARG A 25 6.98 9.70 6.91
N LYS A 26 6.60 10.49 5.91
CA LYS A 26 5.85 11.73 6.09
C LYS A 26 4.49 11.49 6.73
N PHE A 27 3.78 10.44 6.30
CA PHE A 27 2.52 10.00 6.91
C PHE A 27 2.71 9.66 8.39
N VAL A 28 3.63 8.77 8.75
CA VAL A 28 3.85 8.36 10.15
C VAL A 28 4.21 9.54 11.05
N ALA A 29 4.92 10.54 10.52
CA ALA A 29 5.28 11.74 11.27
C ALA A 29 4.09 12.68 11.56
N MET A 30 2.98 12.57 10.82
CA MET A 30 1.83 13.48 10.93
C MET A 30 0.50 12.79 11.18
N CYS A 31 0.44 11.46 11.11
CA CYS A 31 -0.80 10.71 11.19
C CYS A 31 -1.41 10.82 12.57
N THR A 32 -2.75 10.81 12.61
CA THR A 32 -3.47 10.67 13.86
C THR A 32 -3.40 9.22 14.38
N GLU A 33 -3.76 8.99 15.62
CA GLU A 33 -3.88 7.63 16.16
C GLU A 33 -4.88 6.80 15.34
N GLN A 34 -6.01 7.40 14.94
CA GLN A 34 -7.03 6.76 14.11
C GLN A 34 -6.48 6.35 12.73
N ASP A 35 -5.67 7.19 12.09
CA ASP A 35 -5.00 6.86 10.83
C ASP A 35 -4.06 5.67 10.99
N TYR A 36 -3.29 5.65 12.09
CA TYR A 36 -2.36 4.57 12.38
C TYR A 36 -3.10 3.26 12.67
N GLU A 37 -4.19 3.30 13.44
CA GLU A 37 -5.04 2.14 13.67
C GLU A 37 -5.65 1.59 12.38
N ALA A 38 -6.15 2.45 11.50
CA ALA A 38 -6.69 2.04 10.20
C ALA A 38 -5.62 1.31 9.37
N LEU A 39 -4.40 1.82 9.35
CA LEU A 39 -3.27 1.16 8.69
C LEU A 39 -2.96 -0.21 9.32
N MET A 40 -3.00 -0.33 10.64
CA MET A 40 -2.76 -1.60 11.34
C MET A 40 -3.87 -2.62 11.08
N ARG A 41 -5.14 -2.20 10.99
CA ARG A 41 -6.26 -3.07 10.58
C ARG A 41 -6.07 -3.58 9.15
N LEU A 42 -5.63 -2.72 8.23
CA LEU A 42 -5.32 -3.14 6.86
C LEU A 42 -4.18 -4.14 6.81
N ARG A 43 -3.14 -3.92 7.60
CA ARG A 43 -2.01 -4.85 7.71
C ARG A 43 -2.49 -6.25 8.13
N GLU A 44 -3.36 -6.33 9.13
CA GLU A 44 -3.91 -7.61 9.60
C GLU A 44 -4.78 -8.29 8.53
N GLN A 45 -5.52 -7.53 7.72
CA GLN A 45 -6.30 -8.08 6.61
C GLN A 45 -5.43 -8.60 5.46
N VAL A 46 -4.32 -7.93 5.17
CA VAL A 46 -3.39 -8.33 4.09
C VAL A 46 -2.50 -9.49 4.50
N ALA A 47 -2.01 -9.49 5.74
CA ALA A 47 -1.04 -10.44 6.26
C ALA A 47 -1.37 -10.80 7.72
N PRO A 48 -2.44 -11.58 7.96
CA PRO A 48 -2.91 -11.89 9.31
C PRO A 48 -1.83 -12.62 10.10
N GLY A 49 -1.54 -12.14 11.31
CA GLY A 49 -0.48 -12.67 12.17
C GLY A 49 0.95 -12.57 11.62
N GLN A 50 1.17 -11.80 10.55
CA GLN A 50 2.47 -11.68 9.90
C GLN A 50 2.98 -10.23 9.84
N VAL A 51 4.30 -10.09 9.66
CA VAL A 51 4.92 -8.82 9.31
C VAL A 51 5.03 -8.75 7.80
N CYS A 52 4.31 -7.80 7.18
CA CYS A 52 4.47 -7.50 5.76
C CYS A 52 5.13 -6.13 5.59
N SER A 53 5.94 -5.98 4.55
CA SER A 53 6.51 -4.69 4.18
C SER A 53 5.40 -3.70 3.80
N ILE A 54 5.61 -2.42 4.08
CA ILE A 54 4.67 -1.36 3.69
C ILE A 54 4.44 -1.30 2.16
N VAL A 55 5.47 -1.63 1.36
CA VAL A 55 5.36 -1.78 -0.10
C VAL A 55 4.30 -2.83 -0.45
N THR A 56 4.35 -3.99 0.22
CA THR A 56 3.42 -5.12 0.02
C THR A 56 2.01 -4.74 0.45
N LEU A 57 1.87 -4.06 1.59
CA LEU A 57 0.59 -3.58 2.09
C LEU A 57 -0.07 -2.64 1.09
N ILE A 58 0.63 -1.57 0.70
CA ILE A 58 0.11 -0.58 -0.24
C ILE A 58 -0.20 -1.22 -1.59
N SER A 59 0.69 -2.06 -2.12
CA SER A 59 0.43 -2.78 -3.37
C SER A 59 -0.83 -3.63 -3.32
N SER A 60 -1.06 -4.30 -2.18
CA SER A 60 -2.27 -5.11 -1.97
C SER A 60 -3.52 -4.25 -1.89
N CYS A 61 -3.44 -3.08 -1.25
CA CYS A 61 -4.54 -2.12 -1.21
C CYS A 61 -4.93 -1.63 -2.60
N TYR A 62 -3.97 -1.29 -3.47
CA TYR A 62 -4.28 -0.85 -4.83
C TYR A 62 -4.81 -1.97 -5.74
N GLN A 63 -4.57 -3.24 -5.40
CA GLN A 63 -5.10 -4.39 -6.14
C GLN A 63 -6.49 -4.82 -5.70
N LYS A 64 -6.88 -4.46 -4.47
CA LYS A 64 -8.16 -4.86 -3.87
C LYS A 64 -8.93 -3.61 -3.47
N PRO A 65 -9.98 -3.21 -4.21
CA PRO A 65 -10.72 -1.98 -3.94
C PRO A 65 -11.31 -1.93 -2.52
N GLU A 66 -11.67 -3.08 -1.95
CA GLU A 66 -12.13 -3.22 -0.55
C GLU A 66 -11.08 -2.78 0.49
N LEU A 67 -9.79 -3.00 0.21
CA LEU A 67 -8.69 -2.59 1.08
C LEU A 67 -8.29 -1.13 0.83
N LEU A 68 -8.49 -0.63 -0.39
CA LEU A 68 -8.22 0.76 -0.73
C LEU A 68 -9.16 1.72 0.01
N ASP A 69 -10.42 1.34 0.18
CA ASP A 69 -11.41 2.12 0.94
C ASP A 69 -11.02 2.26 2.42
N GLY A 70 -10.37 1.23 2.98
CA GLY A 70 -9.85 1.24 4.34
C GLY A 70 -8.53 2.00 4.52
N MET A 71 -7.93 2.54 3.46
CA MET A 71 -6.66 3.27 3.58
C MET A 71 -6.85 4.64 4.23
N PRO A 72 -5.91 5.08 5.08
CA PRO A 72 -5.92 6.43 5.62
C PRO A 72 -5.91 7.46 4.49
N SER A 73 -6.87 8.38 4.49
CA SER A 73 -7.02 9.38 3.43
C SER A 73 -5.74 10.24 3.29
N SER A 74 -5.10 10.56 4.42
CA SER A 74 -3.81 11.27 4.47
C SER A 74 -2.69 10.53 3.73
N LEU A 75 -2.62 9.20 3.86
CA LEU A 75 -1.64 8.38 3.15
C LEU A 75 -1.95 8.31 1.65
N VAL A 76 -3.22 8.11 1.30
CA VAL A 76 -3.66 8.09 -0.11
C VAL A 76 -3.34 9.41 -0.80
N GLN A 77 -3.54 10.53 -0.13
CA GLN A 77 -3.21 11.85 -0.67
C GLN A 77 -1.70 11.99 -0.91
N LEU A 78 -0.87 11.60 0.06
CA LEU A 78 0.60 11.66 -0.06
C LEU A 78 1.14 10.79 -1.19
N LEU A 79 0.50 9.65 -1.46
CA LEU A 79 0.82 8.77 -2.59
C LEU A 79 0.38 9.39 -3.93
N LYS A 80 -0.82 9.97 -3.99
CA LYS A 80 -1.33 10.68 -5.18
C LYS A 80 -0.47 11.88 -5.56
N GLU A 81 -0.03 12.68 -4.58
CA GLU A 81 0.88 13.82 -4.81
C GLU A 81 2.22 13.40 -5.45
N ARG A 82 2.63 12.15 -5.23
CA ARG A 82 3.86 11.56 -5.79
C ARG A 82 3.60 10.71 -7.04
N ASN A 83 2.37 10.71 -7.57
CA ASN A 83 1.95 9.88 -8.71
C ASN A 83 2.16 8.37 -8.45
N LEU A 84 1.83 7.91 -7.24
CA LEU A 84 1.97 6.51 -6.82
C LEU A 84 0.61 5.84 -6.56
N PRO A 85 0.41 4.59 -7.04
CA PRO A 85 1.24 3.91 -8.03
C PRO A 85 1.17 4.63 -9.40
N PRO A 86 2.19 4.49 -10.24
CA PRO A 86 2.18 5.11 -11.57
C PRO A 86 1.00 4.57 -12.40
N PRO A 87 0.42 5.36 -13.31
CA PRO A 87 -0.67 4.92 -14.18
C PRO A 87 -0.28 3.71 -15.05
N SER A 88 1.02 3.49 -15.29
CA SER A 88 1.56 2.35 -16.02
C SER A 88 1.68 1.05 -15.21
N ALA A 89 1.37 1.06 -13.90
CA ALA A 89 1.30 -0.17 -13.10
C ALA A 89 0.13 -1.08 -13.55
N ASP A 90 -0.81 -0.54 -14.31
CA ASP A 90 -1.87 -1.25 -15.06
C ASP A 90 -1.39 -1.59 -16.50
N ALA A 91 -0.14 -1.99 -16.69
CA ALA A 91 0.35 -2.42 -17.99
C ALA A 91 1.31 -3.61 -17.84
N SER A 92 0.83 -4.68 -17.21
CA SER A 92 1.31 -6.03 -17.51
C SER A 92 0.19 -6.79 -18.21
N SER A 93 -0.18 -6.30 -19.39
CA SER A 93 -0.64 -7.18 -20.47
C SER A 93 0.61 -7.70 -21.17
N PHE A 94 0.94 -8.97 -20.95
CA PHE A 94 1.33 -10.00 -21.92
C PHE A 94 1.89 -11.22 -21.18
#